data_AF-A0A937W3R4-F1
#
_entry.id   AF-A0A937W3R4-F1
#
_cell.length_a   1.000
_cell.length_b   1.000
_cell.length_c   1.000
_cell.angle_alpha   90.00
_cell.angle_beta   90.00
_cell.angle_gamma   90.00
#
_symmetry.space_group_name_H-M   'P 1'
#
loop_
_entity.id
_entity.type
_entity.pdbx_description
1 polymer ?
#
loop_
_entity_poly.entity_id
_entity_poly.type
_entity_poly.pdbx_seq_one_letter_code
_entity_poly.pdbx_strand_id
1 'polypeptide(L)'
;MPNHAADRGIIVVDLDGTICEHRYPAFGEPIAGAKEALQRLKAAGFWIVIHTVRTASFLTTAEEFAPEVNSPEAVSAFLQRHEIPYDEIWMHDKPLAVAYIDDRGMRVTGNRVSSNWHEVVETLLPWEARPTVLPRWLEWLVKKCMSGG
;
A
#
# COMPACT_ATOMS: atom_id res chain seq x y z
N MET A 1 26.66 -26.53 9.27
CA MET A 1 25.27 -26.56 8.79
C MET A 1 24.73 -25.13 8.89
N PRO A 2 24.21 -24.50 7.83
CA PRO A 2 23.58 -23.20 7.98
C PRO A 2 22.34 -23.36 8.85
N ASN A 3 22.19 -22.46 9.83
CA ASN A 3 21.04 -22.38 10.70
C ASN A 3 19.86 -21.88 9.87
N HIS A 4 19.00 -22.79 9.38
CA HIS A 4 17.75 -22.41 8.76
C HIS A 4 16.86 -21.82 9.86
N ALA A 5 16.78 -20.49 9.94
CA ALA A 5 15.72 -19.85 10.71
C ALA A 5 14.39 -20.49 10.29
N ALA A 6 13.61 -20.97 11.25
CA ALA A 6 12.33 -21.61 10.96
C ALA A 6 11.46 -20.66 10.12
N ASP A 7 10.87 -21.17 9.04
CA ASP A 7 9.92 -20.42 8.22
C ASP A 7 8.76 -19.93 9.09
N ARG A 8 8.61 -18.61 9.18
CA ARG A 8 7.57 -17.94 10.00
C ARG A 8 6.36 -17.51 9.18
N GLY A 9 6.36 -17.79 7.88
CA GLY A 9 5.28 -17.44 6.96
C GLY A 9 5.43 -16.07 6.32
N ILE A 10 4.39 -15.69 5.56
CA ILE A 10 4.36 -14.51 4.70
C ILE A 10 3.80 -13.30 5.46
N ILE A 11 4.52 -12.19 5.44
CA ILE A 11 3.97 -10.88 5.78
C ILE A 11 3.78 -10.05 4.51
N VAL A 12 2.68 -9.31 4.47
CA VAL A 12 2.34 -8.44 3.35
C VAL A 12 2.47 -7.01 3.84
N VAL A 13 3.22 -6.20 3.12
CA VAL A 13 3.61 -4.85 3.52
C VAL A 13 3.23 -3.89 2.41
N ASP A 14 2.41 -2.89 2.74
CA ASP A 14 2.16 -1.76 1.87
C ASP A 14 3.43 -0.89 1.71
N LEU A 15 3.44 -0.01 0.72
CA LEU A 15 4.56 0.89 0.43
C LEU A 15 4.30 2.34 0.89
N ASP A 16 3.25 2.99 0.38
CA ASP A 16 3.05 4.43 0.46
C ASP A 16 2.29 4.88 1.71
N GLY A 17 3.03 5.36 2.70
CA GLY A 17 2.53 5.63 4.05
C GLY A 17 2.99 4.58 5.05
N THR A 18 3.51 3.45 4.55
CA THR A 18 3.93 2.30 5.37
C THR A 18 5.44 2.11 5.41
N ILE A 19 6.09 1.99 4.24
CA ILE A 19 7.56 1.87 4.14
C ILE A 19 8.19 3.24 3.84
N CYS A 20 7.54 4.06 3.01
CA CYS A 20 7.97 5.41 2.67
C CYS A 20 6.85 6.42 2.88
N GLU A 21 7.16 7.71 2.97
CA GLU A 21 6.14 8.75 3.08
C GLU A 21 5.16 8.70 1.89
N HIS A 22 3.88 8.97 2.14
CA HIS A 22 2.88 9.05 1.09
C HIS A 22 3.06 10.36 0.27
N ARG A 23 3.77 10.25 -0.86
CA ARG A 23 4.09 11.36 -1.79
C ARG A 23 3.66 11.11 -3.23
N TYR A 24 2.74 10.16 -3.44
CA TYR A 24 2.25 9.78 -4.76
C TYR A 24 1.89 11.02 -5.61
N PRO A 25 2.35 11.13 -6.87
CA PRO A 25 2.97 10.05 -7.67
C PRO A 25 4.46 9.80 -7.38
N ALA A 26 5.18 10.73 -6.74
CA ALA A 26 6.58 10.52 -6.37
C ALA A 26 6.72 9.48 -5.24
N PHE A 27 7.90 8.88 -5.10
CA PHE A 27 8.26 8.16 -3.88
C PHE A 27 8.63 9.16 -2.78
N GLY A 28 8.16 8.93 -1.57
CA GLY A 28 8.62 9.65 -0.40
C GLY A 28 9.90 9.06 0.18
N GLU A 29 10.47 9.73 1.18
CA GLU A 29 11.60 9.17 1.93
C GLU A 29 11.17 7.96 2.76
N PRO A 30 12.07 6.99 3.04
CA PRO A 30 11.77 5.88 3.94
C PRO A 30 11.30 6.37 5.32
N ILE A 31 10.27 5.72 5.86
CA ILE A 31 9.77 5.99 7.21
C ILE A 31 10.79 5.46 8.23
N ALA A 32 11.05 6.26 9.27
CA ALA A 32 11.98 5.91 10.33
C ALA A 32 11.62 4.55 10.96
N GLY A 33 12.59 3.63 11.03
CA GLY A 33 12.42 2.30 11.60
C GLY A 33 11.89 1.23 10.65
N ALA A 34 11.38 1.58 9.45
CA ALA A 34 10.85 0.61 8.50
C ALA A 34 11.92 -0.37 8.02
N LYS A 35 13.09 0.14 7.61
CA LYS A 35 14.23 -0.67 7.16
C LYS A 35 14.68 -1.64 8.25
N GLU A 36 14.94 -1.14 9.46
CA GLU A 36 15.43 -1.94 10.58
C GLU A 36 14.42 -3.01 11.01
N ALA A 37 13.12 -2.68 11.00
CA ALA A 37 12.07 -3.64 11.31
C ALA A 37 11.99 -4.76 10.27
N LEU A 38 11.99 -4.42 8.97
CA LEU A 38 11.95 -5.40 7.88
C LEU A 38 13.20 -6.27 7.84
N GLN A 39 14.38 -5.72 8.14
CA GLN A 39 15.61 -6.52 8.31
C GLN A 39 15.50 -7.53 9.45
N ARG A 40 14.95 -7.13 10.61
CA ARG A 40 14.73 -8.04 11.74
C ARG A 40 13.69 -9.12 11.41
N LEU A 41 12.62 -8.77 10.70
CA LEU A 41 11.59 -9.73 10.27
C LEU A 41 12.18 -10.75 9.28
N LYS A 42 12.94 -10.30 8.28
CA LYS A 42 13.63 -11.19 7.33
C LYS A 42 14.61 -12.10 8.04
N ALA A 43 15.43 -11.56 8.94
CA ALA A 43 16.38 -12.35 9.74
C ALA A 43 15.69 -13.38 10.67
N ALA A 44 14.45 -13.11 11.08
CA ALA A 44 13.65 -14.03 11.87
C ALA A 44 13.00 -15.17 11.05
N GLY A 45 13.08 -15.12 9.72
CA GLY A 45 12.53 -16.13 8.81
C GLY A 45 11.15 -15.81 8.22
N PHE A 46 10.72 -14.53 8.21
CA PHE A 46 9.52 -14.12 7.49
C PHE A 46 9.81 -13.88 6.00
N TRP A 47 8.86 -14.25 5.14
CA TRP A 47 8.85 -13.92 3.72
C TRP A 47 8.14 -12.57 3.51
N ILE A 48 8.84 -11.59 2.94
CA ILE A 48 8.36 -10.21 2.85
C ILE A 48 7.79 -9.94 1.45
N VAL A 49 6.47 -9.80 1.38
CA VAL A 49 5.74 -9.45 0.16
C VAL A 49 5.37 -7.99 0.18
N ILE A 50 5.79 -7.23 -0.83
CA ILE A 50 5.36 -5.86 -1.06
C ILE A 50 4.07 -5.87 -1.86
N HIS A 51 3.03 -5.22 -1.36
CA HIS A 51 1.72 -5.15 -2.02
C HIS A 51 1.25 -3.71 -2.04
N THR A 52 1.41 -3.06 -3.20
CA THR A 52 1.17 -1.62 -3.40
C THR A 52 0.24 -1.38 -4.59
N VAL A 53 -0.58 -0.34 -4.50
CA VAL A 53 -1.42 0.09 -5.62
C VAL A 53 -0.60 0.56 -6.83
N ARG A 54 0.68 0.92 -6.64
CA ARG A 54 1.58 1.34 -7.74
C ARG A 54 1.74 0.29 -8.83
N THR A 55 1.47 -0.99 -8.54
CA THR A 55 1.54 -2.09 -9.51
C THR A 55 0.16 -2.59 -9.93
N ALA A 56 -0.92 -1.85 -9.62
CA ALA A 56 -2.26 -2.27 -9.95
C ALA A 56 -2.50 -2.27 -11.47
N SER A 57 -3.09 -3.36 -11.98
CA SER A 57 -3.29 -3.58 -13.42
C SER A 57 -4.13 -2.49 -14.09
N PHE A 58 -5.07 -1.86 -13.38
CA PHE A 58 -5.89 -0.78 -13.95
C PHE A 58 -5.08 0.50 -14.25
N LEU A 59 -3.91 0.69 -13.62
CA LEU A 59 -3.07 1.86 -13.87
C LEU A 59 -2.53 1.86 -15.29
N THR A 60 -2.31 0.71 -15.93
CA THR A 60 -1.79 0.66 -17.32
C THR A 60 -2.76 1.24 -18.35
N THR A 61 -4.03 1.40 -17.98
CA THR A 61 -5.07 2.02 -18.81
C THR A 61 -5.40 3.45 -18.41
N ALA A 62 -4.80 3.96 -17.32
CA ALA A 62 -5.00 5.32 -16.87
C ALA A 62 -4.11 6.28 -17.68
N GLU A 63 -4.64 7.46 -18.01
CA GLU A 63 -3.88 8.53 -18.70
C GLU A 63 -2.65 9.01 -17.90
N GLU A 64 -2.62 8.73 -16.59
CA GLU A 64 -1.55 9.10 -15.65
C GLU A 64 -0.54 7.96 -15.40
N PHE A 65 -0.55 6.89 -16.21
CA PHE A 65 0.46 5.83 -16.09
C PHE A 65 1.86 6.37 -16.38
N ALA A 66 2.74 6.28 -15.39
CA ALA A 66 4.17 6.53 -15.54
C ALA A 66 4.91 5.30 -15.00
N PRO A 67 5.49 4.44 -15.86
CA PRO A 67 6.17 3.22 -15.42
C PRO A 67 7.32 3.51 -14.44
N GLU A 68 7.82 4.75 -14.42
CA GLU A 68 8.99 5.13 -13.63
C GLU A 68 8.64 5.28 -12.14
N VAL A 69 7.35 5.28 -11.84
CA VAL A 69 6.78 5.33 -10.48
C VAL A 69 5.69 4.27 -10.24
N ASN A 70 5.10 3.71 -11.31
CA ASN A 70 3.96 2.80 -11.28
C ASN A 70 4.26 1.46 -11.98
N SER A 71 5.39 0.84 -11.62
CA SER A 71 5.76 -0.48 -12.09
C SER A 71 6.45 -1.28 -10.97
N PRO A 72 6.46 -2.63 -11.05
CA PRO A 72 7.27 -3.46 -10.17
C PRO A 72 8.75 -3.06 -10.20
N GLU A 73 9.26 -2.68 -11.37
CA GLU A 73 10.64 -2.24 -11.56
C GLU A 73 10.94 -0.95 -10.79
N ALA A 74 10.02 0.03 -10.83
CA ALA A 74 10.16 1.27 -10.08
C ALA A 74 10.13 1.03 -8.56
N VAL A 75 9.21 0.20 -8.08
CA VAL A 75 9.12 -0.20 -6.66
C VAL A 75 10.39 -0.94 -6.23
N SER A 76 10.83 -1.91 -7.03
CA SER A 76 12.06 -2.67 -6.83
C SER A 76 13.28 -1.75 -6.75
N ALA A 77 13.42 -0.80 -7.69
CA ALA A 77 14.52 0.15 -7.72
C ALA A 77 14.53 1.08 -6.50
N PHE A 78 13.35 1.52 -6.03
CA PHE A 78 13.23 2.29 -4.79
C PHE A 78 13.71 1.48 -3.58
N LEU A 79 13.19 0.27 -3.38
CA LEU A 79 13.55 -0.59 -2.24
C LEU A 79 15.04 -0.91 -2.23
N GLN A 80 15.61 -1.24 -3.39
CA GLN A 80 17.05 -1.52 -3.53
C GLN A 80 17.91 -0.29 -3.22
N ARG A 81 17.54 0.88 -3.73
CA ARG A 81 18.27 2.15 -3.48
C ARG A 81 18.37 2.47 -1.98
N HIS A 82 17.33 2.15 -1.21
CA HIS A 82 17.28 2.39 0.23
C HIS A 82 17.71 1.17 1.07
N GLU A 83 18.16 0.09 0.42
CA GLU A 83 18.57 -1.18 1.04
C GLU A 83 17.47 -1.78 1.94
N ILE A 84 16.22 -1.66 1.50
CA ILE A 84 15.05 -2.20 2.19
C ILE A 84 14.86 -3.63 1.71
N PRO A 85 14.89 -4.63 2.62
CA PRO A 85 14.77 -6.02 2.21
C PRO A 85 13.32 -6.38 1.86
N TYR A 86 13.17 -7.12 0.77
CA TYR A 86 11.91 -7.75 0.34
C TYR A 86 12.22 -9.10 -0.31
N ASP A 87 11.20 -9.92 -0.52
CA ASP A 87 11.30 -11.19 -1.24
C ASP A 87 10.52 -11.16 -2.55
N GLU A 88 9.39 -10.44 -2.57
CA GLU A 88 8.50 -10.39 -3.72
C GLU A 88 7.75 -9.06 -3.81
N ILE A 89 7.44 -8.62 -5.03
CA ILE A 89 6.49 -7.54 -5.31
C ILE A 89 5.26 -8.19 -5.95
N TRP A 90 4.13 -8.12 -5.26
CA TRP A 90 2.94 -8.88 -5.60
C TRP A 90 1.98 -8.06 -6.45
N MET A 91 1.63 -8.58 -7.63
CA MET A 91 0.75 -7.92 -8.62
C MET A 91 -0.61 -8.59 -8.80
N HIS A 92 -0.87 -9.70 -8.09
CA HIS A 92 -2.05 -10.53 -8.28
C HIS A 92 -3.09 -10.29 -7.17
N ASP A 93 -4.07 -11.20 -7.07
CA ASP A 93 -5.11 -11.19 -6.03
C ASP A 93 -4.54 -11.16 -4.60
N LYS A 94 -5.37 -10.81 -3.62
CA LYS A 94 -4.94 -10.67 -2.22
C LYS A 94 -4.11 -11.87 -1.71
N PRO A 95 -2.81 -11.68 -1.40
CA PRO A 95 -1.95 -12.77 -0.93
C PRO A 95 -2.37 -13.25 0.46
N LEU A 96 -2.28 -14.56 0.71
CA LEU A 96 -2.51 -15.15 2.04
C LEU A 96 -1.30 -14.84 2.93
N ALA A 97 -1.53 -14.27 4.12
CA ALA A 97 -0.47 -13.78 4.99
C ALA A 97 -0.77 -13.98 6.48
N VAL A 98 0.28 -14.03 7.30
CA VAL A 98 0.17 -14.02 8.77
C VAL A 98 -0.18 -12.64 9.31
N ALA A 99 0.22 -11.59 8.59
CA ALA A 99 -0.07 -10.21 8.90
C ALA A 99 -0.05 -9.32 7.65
N TYR A 100 -0.86 -8.27 7.68
CA TYR A 100 -0.79 -7.13 6.76
C TYR A 100 -0.30 -5.92 7.54
N ILE A 101 0.72 -5.23 7.03
CA ILE A 101 1.26 -4.00 7.58
C ILE A 101 0.90 -2.90 6.58
N ASP A 102 0.01 -2.01 6.98
CA ASP A 102 -0.64 -1.05 6.09
C ASP A 102 -1.08 0.18 6.89
N ASP A 103 -0.69 1.38 6.48
CA ASP A 103 -0.99 2.64 7.16
C ASP A 103 -2.49 2.94 7.22
N ARG A 104 -3.26 2.35 6.30
CA ARG A 104 -4.72 2.45 6.23
C ARG A 104 -5.42 1.17 6.70
N GLY A 105 -4.66 0.20 7.20
CA GLY A 105 -5.18 -1.04 7.75
C GLY A 105 -5.90 -0.84 9.09
N MET A 106 -7.19 -1.15 9.15
CA MET A 106 -7.92 -1.22 10.42
C MET A 106 -7.97 -2.67 10.92
N ARG A 107 -7.50 -2.89 12.14
CA ARG A 107 -7.53 -4.22 12.76
C ARG A 107 -8.95 -4.56 13.22
N VAL A 108 -9.57 -5.54 12.56
CA VAL A 108 -10.78 -6.16 13.06
C VAL A 108 -10.41 -7.26 14.05
N THR A 109 -11.05 -7.26 15.21
CA THR A 109 -10.85 -8.25 16.28
C THR A 109 -12.19 -8.82 16.74
N GLY A 110 -12.14 -10.01 17.33
CA GLY A 110 -13.31 -10.73 17.82
C GLY A 110 -13.69 -11.93 16.96
N ASN A 111 -14.93 -12.37 17.10
CA ASN A 111 -15.50 -13.54 16.44
C ASN A 111 -17.00 -13.29 16.14
N ARG A 112 -17.71 -14.35 15.77
CA ARG A 112 -19.14 -14.29 15.42
C ARG A 112 -20.04 -13.73 16.54
N VAL A 113 -19.64 -13.88 17.81
CA VAL A 113 -20.44 -13.47 18.98
C VAL A 113 -20.16 -12.03 19.39
N SER A 114 -18.91 -11.61 19.34
CA SER A 114 -18.49 -10.25 19.71
C SER A 114 -17.31 -9.80 18.87
N SER A 115 -17.34 -8.55 18.40
CA SER A 115 -16.29 -7.95 17.58
C SER A 115 -16.24 -6.44 17.76
N ASN A 116 -15.17 -5.80 17.30
CA ASN A 116 -14.99 -4.35 17.37
C ASN A 116 -15.59 -3.56 16.20
N TRP A 117 -16.56 -4.12 15.45
CA TRP A 117 -17.14 -3.43 14.30
C TRP A 117 -17.82 -2.09 14.64
N HIS A 118 -18.35 -1.95 15.85
CA HIS A 118 -18.91 -0.66 16.29
C HIS A 118 -17.82 0.43 16.36
N GLU A 119 -16.65 0.11 16.93
CA GLU A 119 -15.49 1.03 16.96
C GLU A 119 -14.98 1.34 15.55
N VAL A 120 -14.94 0.34 14.67
CA VAL A 120 -14.55 0.54 13.26
C VAL A 120 -15.48 1.55 12.59
N VAL A 121 -16.79 1.39 12.78
CA VAL A 121 -17.80 2.32 12.25
C VAL A 121 -17.64 3.71 12.84
N GLU A 122 -17.53 3.83 14.17
CA GLU A 122 -17.34 5.13 14.84
C GLU A 122 -16.05 5.84 14.40
N THR A 123 -15.01 5.09 14.06
CA THR A 123 -13.76 5.63 13.54
C THR A 123 -13.92 6.14 12.09
N LEU A 124 -14.70 5.45 11.27
CA LEU A 124 -14.83 5.75 9.83
C LEU A 124 -15.94 6.74 9.51
N LEU A 125 -17.04 6.79 10.28
CA LEU A 125 -18.16 7.70 10.02
C LEU A 125 -17.79 9.19 9.99
N PRO A 126 -16.86 9.69 10.84
CA PRO A 126 -16.41 11.08 10.76
C PRO A 126 -15.53 11.38 9.54
N TRP A 127 -15.07 10.36 8.81
CA TRP A 127 -14.23 10.57 7.64
C TRP A 127 -15.06 11.14 6.50
N GLU A 128 -14.90 12.44 6.27
CA GLU A 128 -15.44 13.09 5.08
C GLU A 128 -14.56 12.76 3.87
N ALA A 129 -15.19 12.44 2.74
CA ALA A 129 -14.47 12.33 1.48
C ALA A 129 -13.68 13.63 1.28
N ARG A 130 -12.34 13.52 1.16
CA ARG A 130 -11.53 14.67 0.76
C ARG A 130 -12.20 15.25 -0.48
N PRO A 131 -12.48 16.56 -0.56
CA PRO A 131 -12.91 17.14 -1.81
C PRO A 131 -11.79 16.83 -2.79
N THR A 132 -12.01 15.86 -3.68
CA THR A 132 -11.20 15.72 -4.87
C THR A 132 -11.30 17.07 -5.52
N VAL A 133 -10.19 17.83 -5.54
CA VAL A 133 -10.03 18.88 -6.54
C VAL A 133 -10.27 18.14 -7.83
N LEU A 134 -11.46 18.32 -8.40
CA LEU A 134 -11.83 17.62 -9.61
C LEU A 134 -10.74 17.99 -10.61
N PRO A 135 -10.08 17.02 -11.25
CA PRO A 135 -9.09 17.35 -12.25
C PRO A 135 -9.79 18.27 -13.27
N ARG A 136 -9.11 19.34 -13.70
CA ARG A 136 -9.75 20.49 -14.39
C ARG A 136 -10.66 20.10 -15.56
N TRP A 137 -10.43 18.94 -16.17
CA TRP A 137 -11.25 18.38 -17.24
C TRP A 137 -12.65 17.94 -16.77
N LEU A 138 -12.81 17.45 -15.54
CA LEU A 138 -14.11 17.11 -14.94
C LEU A 138 -14.89 18.36 -14.54
N GLU A 139 -14.21 19.41 -14.03
CA GLU A 139 -14.83 20.73 -13.83
C GLU A 139 -15.33 21.33 -15.15
N TRP A 140 -14.56 21.17 -16.23
CA TRP A 140 -14.95 21.59 -17.57
C TRP A 140 -16.17 20.80 -18.09
N LEU A 141 -16.19 19.47 -17.91
CA LEU A 141 -17.31 18.61 -18.31
C LEU A 141 -18.60 18.94 -17.55
N VAL A 142 -18.51 19.12 -16.24
CA VAL A 142 -19.64 19.52 -15.38
C VAL A 142 -20.15 20.91 -15.77
N LYS A 143 -19.25 21.89 -16.00
CA LYS A 143 -19.66 23.22 -16.48
C LYS A 143 -20.33 23.13 -17.85
N LYS A 144 -19.80 22.34 -18.79
CA LYS A 144 -20.36 22.18 -20.14
C LYS A 144 -21.72 21.48 -20.16
N CYS A 145 -21.95 20.49 -19.29
CA CYS A 145 -23.26 19.85 -19.13
C CYS A 145 -24.30 20.73 -18.43
N MET A 146 -23.87 21.72 -17.64
CA MET A 146 -24.74 22.61 -16.86
C MET A 146 -24.97 23.98 -17.50
N SER A 147 -24.18 24.38 -18.51
CA SER A 147 -24.21 25.73 -19.09
C SER A 147 -24.74 25.83 -20.53
N GLY A 148 -25.37 24.81 -21.10
CA GLY A 148 -25.98 24.94 -22.42
C GLY A 148 -26.72 23.68 -22.88
N GLY A 149 -27.89 23.76 -23.50
CA GLY A 149 -28.38 24.92 -24.26
C GLY A 149 -27.57 25.11 -25.53
#